data_AF-A0A117J517-F1
#
_entry.id   AF-A0A117J517-F1
#
_cell.length_a   1.000
_cell.length_b   1.000
_cell.length_c   1.000
_cell.angle_alpha   90.00
_cell.angle_beta   90.00
_cell.angle_gamma   90.00
#
_symmetry.space_group_name_H-M   'P 1'
#
loop_
_entity.id
_entity.type
_entity.pdbx_description
1 polymer ?
#
loop_
_entity_poly.entity_id
_entity_poly.type
_entity_poly.pdbx_seq_one_letter_code
_entity_poly.pdbx_strand_id
1 'polypeptide(L)'
;MAKEKSQWTVQTQHEYQMPSRILLFEDFSTIVPFYLYRAAPANVSTLSWDIPSVLGSEGMSLLYVRMMGERMQSFRGTTSVARESGWASEKKLADQNLAFDEEKGLFYQGSKRLDDSTDYSDTFDSLLRHIRNAVAHGRMRKEGEFLLLEDSNGKSTDAKGNPKPLTARLVVRPSTLTHWARLIEDACAQA
;
A
#
# COMPACT_ATOMS: atom_id res chain seq x y z
N MET A 1 -31.18 -13.81 7.10
CA MET A 1 -30.42 -13.01 6.11
C MET A 1 -29.03 -13.60 6.03
N ALA A 2 -28.64 -14.13 4.87
CA ALA A 2 -27.27 -14.59 4.66
C ALA A 2 -26.35 -13.37 4.83
N LYS A 3 -25.33 -13.46 5.69
CA LYS A 3 -24.23 -12.48 5.68
C LYS A 3 -23.63 -12.56 4.28
N GLU A 4 -23.88 -11.54 3.44
CA GLU A 4 -23.08 -11.34 2.25
C GLU A 4 -21.63 -11.35 2.70
N LYS A 5 -20.89 -12.37 2.24
CA LYS A 5 -19.47 -12.46 2.53
C LYS A 5 -18.84 -11.26 1.85
N SER A 6 -18.42 -10.28 2.65
CA SER A 6 -17.56 -9.20 2.21
C SER A 6 -16.41 -9.81 1.41
N GLN A 7 -16.43 -9.61 0.09
CA GLN A 7 -15.39 -10.12 -0.77
C GLN A 7 -14.19 -9.17 -0.67
N TRP A 8 -13.01 -9.78 -0.54
CA TRP A 8 -11.70 -9.11 -0.52
C TRP A 8 -10.91 -9.60 -1.73
N THR A 9 -11.42 -9.27 -2.91
CA THR A 9 -10.96 -9.85 -4.17
C THR A 9 -10.91 -8.80 -5.26
N VAL A 10 -10.13 -9.07 -6.31
CA VAL A 10 -10.13 -8.23 -7.51
C VAL A 10 -11.42 -8.52 -8.28
N GLN A 11 -12.32 -7.53 -8.41
CA GLN A 11 -13.58 -7.74 -9.14
C GLN A 11 -13.35 -7.82 -10.65
N THR A 12 -12.57 -6.90 -11.25
CA THR A 12 -12.15 -7.01 -12.65
C THR A 12 -10.76 -6.38 -12.87
N GLN A 13 -9.86 -7.08 -13.58
CA GLN A 13 -8.53 -6.52 -13.89
C GLN A 13 -8.57 -5.36 -14.88
N HIS A 14 -9.67 -5.20 -15.62
CA HIS A 14 -9.84 -4.17 -16.64
C HIS A 14 -10.06 -2.77 -16.05
N GLU A 15 -10.36 -2.68 -14.75
CA GLU A 15 -10.51 -1.41 -14.03
C GLU A 15 -9.18 -0.74 -13.67
N TYR A 16 -8.08 -1.50 -13.75
CA TYR A 16 -6.75 -0.98 -13.50
C TYR A 16 -6.22 -0.15 -14.66
N GLN A 17 -5.52 0.92 -14.32
CA GLN A 17 -5.01 1.91 -15.25
C GLN A 17 -3.53 2.18 -14.98
N MET A 18 -2.76 2.33 -16.05
CA MET A 18 -1.35 2.69 -15.95
C MET A 18 -1.18 4.04 -15.27
N PRO A 19 -0.14 4.23 -14.42
CA PRO A 19 0.09 5.49 -13.72
C PRO A 19 0.12 6.72 -14.65
N SER A 20 0.66 6.58 -15.86
CA SER A 20 0.74 7.65 -16.86
C SER A 20 -0.61 8.15 -17.38
N ARG A 21 -1.70 7.40 -17.15
CA ARG A 21 -3.05 7.78 -17.55
C ARG A 21 -3.84 8.47 -16.43
N ILE A 22 -3.45 8.28 -15.17
CA ILE A 22 -4.24 8.69 -14.00
C ILE A 22 -3.56 9.75 -13.15
N LEU A 23 -2.24 9.83 -13.18
CA LEU A 23 -1.46 10.81 -12.44
C LEU A 23 -1.24 12.07 -13.30
N LEU A 24 -1.25 13.23 -12.64
CA LEU A 24 -0.70 14.44 -13.22
C LEU A 24 0.81 14.28 -13.39
N PHE A 25 1.40 15.05 -14.30
CA PHE A 25 2.84 14.94 -14.58
C PHE A 25 3.71 15.13 -13.33
N GLU A 26 3.36 16.09 -12.46
CA GLU A 26 4.07 16.34 -11.21
C GLU A 26 4.10 15.11 -10.28
N ASP A 27 2.94 14.50 -10.04
CA ASP A 27 2.81 13.30 -9.24
C ASP A 27 3.49 12.11 -9.92
N PHE A 28 3.29 11.95 -11.22
CA PHE A 28 3.91 10.87 -11.99
C PHE A 28 5.43 10.92 -11.89
N SER A 29 6.02 12.11 -12.05
CA SER A 29 7.47 12.34 -12.02
C SER A 29 8.09 12.12 -10.64
N THR A 30 7.28 12.10 -9.58
CA THR A 30 7.74 11.77 -8.21
C THR A 30 7.45 10.32 -7.86
N ILE A 31 6.17 9.91 -7.95
CA ILE A 31 5.67 8.61 -7.51
C ILE A 31 6.35 7.48 -8.29
N VAL A 32 6.37 7.54 -9.63
CA VAL A 32 6.85 6.41 -10.43
C VAL A 32 8.35 6.18 -10.23
N PRO A 33 9.23 7.18 -10.37
CA PRO A 33 10.66 6.97 -10.15
C PRO A 33 10.99 6.53 -8.72
N PHE A 34 10.31 7.11 -7.73
CA PHE A 34 10.55 6.78 -6.34
C PHE A 34 10.14 5.33 -6.03
N TYR A 35 8.86 4.99 -6.21
CA TYR A 35 8.36 3.69 -5.78
C TYR A 35 8.90 2.52 -6.61
N LEU A 36 9.20 2.72 -7.90
CA LEU A 36 9.75 1.65 -8.75
C LEU A 36 11.24 1.43 -8.59
N TYR A 37 12.02 2.47 -8.29
CA TYR A 37 13.48 2.38 -8.31
C TYR A 37 14.10 2.74 -6.96
N ARG A 38 13.81 3.92 -6.41
CA ARG A 38 14.47 4.41 -5.18
C ARG A 38 14.03 3.65 -3.92
N ALA A 39 12.76 3.27 -3.85
CA ALA A 39 12.19 2.46 -2.77
C ALA A 39 12.26 0.94 -3.03
N ALA A 40 12.80 0.52 -4.18
CA ALA A 40 13.03 -0.90 -4.43
C ALA A 40 14.20 -1.40 -3.56
N PRO A 41 14.30 -2.70 -3.26
CA PRO A 41 15.44 -3.23 -2.53
C PRO A 41 16.73 -3.08 -3.36
N ALA A 42 17.89 -3.00 -2.71
CA ALA A 42 19.17 -2.74 -3.37
C ALA A 42 19.54 -3.78 -4.44
N ASN A 43 19.07 -5.03 -4.30
CA ASN A 43 19.28 -6.08 -5.28
C ASN A 43 18.34 -6.00 -6.50
N VAL A 44 17.32 -5.13 -6.49
CA VAL A 44 16.37 -4.93 -7.59
C VAL A 44 16.69 -3.68 -8.41
N SER A 45 17.21 -2.62 -7.79
CA SER A 45 17.55 -1.38 -8.48
C SER A 45 18.86 -0.79 -7.99
N THR A 46 19.74 -0.42 -8.93
CA THR A 46 20.97 0.33 -8.63
C THR A 46 20.71 1.76 -8.18
N LEU A 47 19.48 2.27 -8.33
CA LEU A 47 19.05 3.58 -7.86
C LEU A 47 18.38 3.53 -6.47
N SER A 48 18.38 2.36 -5.84
CA SER A 48 17.78 2.15 -4.52
C SER A 48 18.49 2.98 -3.45
N TRP A 49 17.69 3.50 -2.51
CA TRP A 49 18.20 4.08 -1.26
C TRP A 49 18.63 3.04 -0.23
N ASP A 50 18.35 1.75 -0.45
CA ASP A 50 18.54 0.68 0.53
C ASP A 50 18.00 1.06 1.93
N ILE A 51 16.74 1.55 1.95
CA ILE A 51 16.10 2.17 3.13
C ILE A 51 16.32 1.37 4.43
N PRO A 52 16.17 0.02 4.47
CA PRO A 52 16.39 -0.73 5.70
C PRO A 52 17.83 -0.66 6.21
N SER A 53 18.82 -0.64 5.31
CA SER A 53 20.24 -0.54 5.63
C SER A 53 20.61 0.86 6.12
N VAL A 54 20.04 1.89 5.48
CA VAL A 54 20.32 3.29 5.81
C VAL A 54 19.65 3.75 7.11
N LEU A 55 18.37 3.43 7.31
CA LEU A 55 17.59 3.95 8.44
C LEU A 55 17.53 3.01 9.65
N GLY A 56 17.73 1.71 9.45
CA GLY A 56 17.47 0.69 10.46
C GLY A 56 16.01 0.67 10.95
N SER A 57 15.71 -0.24 11.87
CA SER A 57 14.34 -0.45 12.38
C SER A 57 13.76 0.77 13.10
N GLU A 58 14.59 1.50 13.87
CA GLU A 58 14.15 2.70 14.60
C GLU A 58 13.78 3.84 13.64
N GLY A 59 14.65 4.14 12.66
CA GLY A 59 14.40 5.18 11.67
C GLY A 59 13.16 4.88 10.82
N MET A 60 12.99 3.63 10.38
CA MET A 60 11.79 3.19 9.67
C MET A 60 10.52 3.33 10.51
N SER A 61 10.58 3.00 11.81
CA SER A 61 9.43 3.13 12.70
C SER A 61 9.01 4.59 12.89
N LEU A 62 9.97 5.49 13.12
CA LEU A 62 9.71 6.93 13.23
C LEU A 62 9.15 7.50 11.93
N LEU A 63 9.67 7.06 10.79
CA LEU A 63 9.21 7.48 9.48
C LEU A 63 7.79 7.02 9.19
N TYR A 64 7.43 5.79 9.58
CA TYR A 64 6.05 5.31 9.51
C TYR A 64 5.09 6.20 10.30
N VAL A 65 5.44 6.51 11.56
CA VAL A 65 4.63 7.39 12.41
C VAL A 65 4.45 8.76 11.76
N ARG A 66 5.52 9.34 11.20
CA ARG A 66 5.47 10.61 10.46
C ARG A 66 4.59 10.55 9.22
N MET A 67 4.69 9.48 8.42
CA MET A 67 3.89 9.30 7.21
C MET A 67 2.38 9.19 7.54
N MET A 68 2.05 8.39 8.54
CA MET A 68 0.66 8.16 8.93
C MET A 68 0.07 9.39 9.60
N GLY A 69 0.79 10.02 10.53
CA GLY A 69 0.30 11.15 11.31
C GLY A 69 -1.03 10.83 11.99
N GLU A 70 -2.00 11.73 11.87
CA GLU A 70 -3.36 11.57 12.40
C GLU A 70 -4.13 10.38 11.79
N ARG A 71 -3.70 9.88 10.63
CA ARG A 71 -4.36 8.77 9.90
C ARG A 71 -3.92 7.39 10.39
N MET A 72 -3.13 7.30 11.46
CA MET A 72 -2.61 6.02 11.98
C MET A 72 -3.72 4.97 12.18
N GLN A 73 -4.92 5.39 12.61
CA GLN A 73 -6.05 4.47 12.84
C GLN A 73 -6.79 4.07 11.55
N SER A 74 -6.56 4.76 10.43
CA SER A 74 -7.16 4.47 9.13
C SER A 74 -6.30 3.52 8.29
N PHE A 75 -5.07 3.22 8.72
CA PHE A 75 -4.20 2.23 8.11
C PHE A 75 -3.96 1.05 9.05
N ARG A 76 -4.04 -0.16 8.51
CA ARG A 76 -3.83 -1.39 9.29
C ARG A 76 -2.97 -2.39 8.53
N GLY A 77 -1.79 -2.66 9.08
CA GLY A 77 -1.01 -3.85 8.76
C GLY A 77 -1.57 -5.06 9.51
N THR A 78 -1.69 -6.21 8.84
CA THR A 78 -2.22 -7.42 9.45
C THR A 78 -1.49 -8.68 9.00
N THR A 79 -1.46 -9.69 9.88
CA THR A 79 -0.98 -11.04 9.55
C THR A 79 -2.05 -11.88 8.85
N SER A 80 -3.30 -11.41 8.79
CA SER A 80 -4.37 -12.08 8.06
C SER A 80 -5.49 -11.12 7.69
N VAL A 81 -5.49 -10.70 6.44
CA VAL A 81 -6.53 -9.83 5.87
C VAL A 81 -7.94 -10.42 6.03
N ALA A 82 -8.08 -11.74 5.92
CA ALA A 82 -9.37 -12.42 6.12
C ALA A 82 -9.94 -12.21 7.54
N ARG A 83 -9.07 -12.16 8.56
CA ARG A 83 -9.46 -11.91 9.95
C ARG A 83 -9.87 -10.46 10.19
N GLU A 84 -9.37 -9.53 9.38
CA GLU A 84 -9.69 -8.11 9.43
C GLU A 84 -10.94 -7.74 8.61
N SER A 85 -11.72 -8.71 8.13
CA SER A 85 -12.94 -8.46 7.35
C SER A 85 -13.95 -7.54 8.04
N GLY A 86 -14.07 -7.61 9.37
CA GLY A 86 -14.90 -6.70 10.16
C GLY A 86 -14.40 -5.25 10.07
N TRP A 87 -13.11 -5.03 10.33
CA TRP A 87 -12.49 -3.71 10.24
C TRP A 87 -12.50 -3.16 8.81
N ALA A 88 -12.22 -4.01 7.82
CA ALA A 88 -12.31 -3.65 6.41
C ALA A 88 -13.73 -3.20 6.01
N SER A 89 -14.75 -3.85 6.56
CA SER A 89 -16.15 -3.46 6.32
C SER A 89 -16.49 -2.14 7.00
N GLU A 90 -16.08 -1.95 8.26
CA GLU A 90 -16.23 -0.69 9.01
C GLU A 90 -15.59 0.49 8.28
N LYS A 91 -14.35 0.30 7.81
CA LYS A 91 -13.61 1.27 7.03
C LYS A 91 -14.03 1.36 5.56
N LYS A 92 -15.08 0.64 5.15
CA LYS A 92 -15.60 0.73 3.78
C LYS A 92 -14.50 0.44 2.74
N LEU A 93 -13.74 -0.62 3.00
CA LEU A 93 -12.68 -1.16 2.15
C LEU A 93 -13.04 -2.52 1.54
N ALA A 94 -14.17 -3.12 1.92
CA ALA A 94 -14.68 -4.35 1.30
C ALA A 94 -15.36 -4.05 -0.06
N ASP A 95 -15.22 -4.96 -1.04
CA ASP A 95 -15.46 -4.72 -2.48
C ASP A 95 -16.71 -3.88 -2.83
N GLN A 96 -17.88 -4.17 -2.24
CA GLN A 96 -19.14 -3.48 -2.57
C GLN A 96 -19.40 -2.21 -1.75
N ASN A 97 -18.66 -2.02 -0.66
CA ASN A 97 -18.79 -0.89 0.24
C ASN A 97 -17.60 0.05 0.11
N LEU A 98 -16.81 -0.03 -0.97
CA LEU A 98 -15.65 0.83 -1.15
C LEU A 98 -16.08 2.29 -1.23
N ALA A 99 -15.65 3.10 -0.25
CA ALA A 99 -15.91 4.53 -0.22
C ALA A 99 -14.62 5.33 -0.32
N PHE A 100 -14.62 6.34 -1.18
CA PHE A 100 -13.52 7.27 -1.39
C PHE A 100 -13.75 8.56 -0.58
N ASP A 101 -13.82 8.41 0.74
CA ASP A 101 -14.15 9.47 1.71
C ASP A 101 -12.93 9.92 2.53
N GLU A 102 -12.03 9.00 2.84
CA GLU A 102 -10.80 9.26 3.57
C GLU A 102 -9.63 8.43 3.03
N GLU A 103 -8.43 8.76 3.49
CA GLU A 103 -7.24 7.96 3.24
C GLU A 103 -7.16 6.82 4.24
N LYS A 104 -7.07 5.60 3.72
CA LYS A 104 -7.19 4.38 4.52
C LYS A 104 -6.59 3.20 3.78
N GLY A 105 -6.23 2.16 4.53
CA GLY A 105 -5.66 0.98 3.90
C GLY A 105 -5.58 -0.24 4.79
N LEU A 106 -5.80 -1.40 4.19
CA LEU A 106 -5.52 -2.70 4.80
C LEU A 106 -4.45 -3.39 3.98
N PHE A 107 -3.42 -3.93 4.64
CA PHE A 107 -2.35 -4.62 3.94
C PHE A 107 -1.76 -5.75 4.79
N TYR A 108 -1.25 -6.76 4.10
CA TYR A 108 -0.62 -7.92 4.71
C TYR A 108 0.83 -7.62 5.08
N GLN A 109 1.18 -7.77 6.36
CA GLN A 109 2.51 -7.46 6.87
C GLN A 109 3.40 -8.68 7.18
N GLY A 110 2.99 -9.88 6.77
CA GLY A 110 3.75 -11.10 7.07
C GLY A 110 3.39 -11.75 8.41
N SER A 111 4.27 -12.64 8.89
CA SER A 111 4.00 -13.58 10.00
C SER A 111 4.36 -13.05 11.38
N LYS A 112 5.10 -11.93 11.48
CA LYS A 112 5.42 -11.33 12.77
C LYS A 112 4.16 -10.67 13.31
N ARG A 113 3.73 -11.11 14.50
CA ARG A 113 2.70 -10.40 15.26
C ARG A 113 3.25 -9.02 15.60
N LEU A 114 2.40 -8.01 15.49
CA LEU A 114 2.53 -6.83 16.34
C LEU A 114 2.38 -7.39 17.76
N ASP A 115 3.49 -7.72 18.41
CA ASP A 115 3.51 -7.60 19.87
C ASP A 115 3.27 -6.10 20.18
N ASP A 116 2.89 -5.73 21.40
CA ASP A 116 2.63 -4.34 21.82
C ASP A 116 3.84 -3.38 21.67
N SER A 117 4.86 -3.74 20.88
CA SER A 117 5.98 -2.90 20.53
C SER A 117 5.56 -1.77 19.60
N THR A 118 6.12 -0.59 19.87
CA THR A 118 6.11 0.59 18.99
C THR A 118 7.01 0.41 17.75
N ASP A 119 7.37 -0.83 17.40
CA ASP A 119 8.21 -1.14 16.24
C ASP A 119 7.32 -1.30 15.01
N TYR A 120 7.35 -0.27 14.16
CA TYR A 120 6.61 -0.22 12.92
C TYR A 120 7.49 -0.52 11.70
N SER A 121 8.72 -1.00 11.88
CA SER A 121 9.65 -1.24 10.77
C SER A 121 9.12 -2.26 9.76
N ASP A 122 8.61 -3.41 10.22
CA ASP A 122 8.02 -4.43 9.36
C ASP A 122 6.70 -3.94 8.70
N THR A 123 5.92 -3.12 9.43
CA THR A 123 4.69 -2.51 8.91
C THR A 123 5.01 -1.49 7.81
N PHE A 124 6.04 -0.66 8.01
CA PHE A 124 6.56 0.29 7.02
C PHE A 124 7.01 -0.43 5.75
N ASP A 125 7.87 -1.43 5.89
CA ASP A 125 8.41 -2.17 4.75
C ASP A 125 7.30 -2.84 3.95
N SER A 126 6.34 -3.43 4.66
CA SER A 126 5.17 -4.08 4.05
C SER A 126 4.29 -3.09 3.30
N LEU A 127 4.00 -1.92 3.87
CA LEU A 127 3.25 -0.86 3.19
C LEU A 127 3.98 -0.43 1.91
N LEU A 128 5.28 -0.14 2.01
CA LEU A 128 6.08 0.34 0.89
C LEU A 128 6.16 -0.69 -0.24
N ARG A 129 6.35 -1.97 0.12
CA ARG A 129 6.32 -3.10 -0.81
C ARG A 129 4.98 -3.19 -1.56
N HIS A 130 3.86 -3.03 -0.85
CA HIS A 130 2.53 -3.10 -1.48
C HIS A 130 2.25 -1.93 -2.42
N ILE A 131 2.64 -0.70 -2.05
CA ILE A 131 2.55 0.47 -2.93
C ILE A 131 3.41 0.23 -4.18
N ARG A 132 4.67 -0.19 -4.03
CA ARG A 132 5.55 -0.51 -5.17
C ARG A 132 4.93 -1.55 -6.10
N ASN A 133 4.44 -2.65 -5.56
CA ASN A 133 3.84 -3.72 -6.37
C ASN A 133 2.60 -3.21 -7.13
N ALA A 134 1.77 -2.39 -6.50
CA ALA A 134 0.62 -1.79 -7.16
C ALA A 134 1.04 -0.90 -8.34
N VAL A 135 2.05 -0.04 -8.14
CA VAL A 135 2.60 0.82 -9.20
C VAL A 135 3.24 -0.01 -10.31
N ALA A 136 4.06 -1.00 -9.97
CA ALA A 136 4.81 -1.84 -10.91
C ALA A 136 3.89 -2.68 -11.81
N HIS A 137 2.79 -3.17 -11.25
CA HIS A 137 1.81 -3.98 -11.98
C HIS A 137 0.65 -3.16 -12.55
N GLY A 138 0.69 -1.83 -12.41
CA GLY A 138 -0.37 -0.94 -12.86
C GLY A 138 -1.71 -1.20 -12.17
N ARG A 139 -1.71 -1.79 -10.97
CA ARG A 139 -2.91 -2.11 -10.15
C ARG A 139 -3.40 -0.87 -9.41
N MET A 140 -3.67 0.17 -10.19
CA MET A 140 -4.08 1.47 -9.72
C MET A 140 -5.36 1.88 -10.44
N ARG A 141 -6.25 2.53 -9.73
CA ARG A 141 -7.45 3.15 -10.29
C ARG A 141 -7.63 4.52 -9.65
N LYS A 142 -8.06 5.50 -10.43
CA LYS A 142 -8.41 6.82 -9.91
C LYS A 142 -9.91 6.93 -9.74
N GLU A 143 -10.34 7.49 -8.61
CA GLU A 143 -11.74 7.82 -8.33
C GLU A 143 -11.78 9.19 -7.64
N GLY A 144 -12.30 10.20 -8.33
CA GLY A 144 -12.21 11.58 -7.89
C GLY A 144 -10.76 12.02 -7.61
N GLU A 145 -10.50 12.46 -6.37
CA GLU A 145 -9.18 12.91 -5.90
C GLU A 145 -8.31 11.77 -5.35
N PHE A 146 -8.86 10.55 -5.27
CA PHE A 146 -8.20 9.40 -4.67
C PHE A 146 -7.67 8.42 -5.70
N LEU A 147 -6.66 7.68 -5.28
CA LEU A 147 -6.13 6.49 -5.93
C LEU A 147 -6.51 5.29 -5.08
N LEU A 148 -7.09 4.30 -5.72
CA LEU A 148 -7.15 2.93 -5.24
C LEU A 148 -5.87 2.22 -5.70
N LEU A 149 -5.09 1.70 -4.75
CA LEU A 149 -3.95 0.82 -5.01
C LEU A 149 -4.27 -0.55 -4.46
N GLU A 150 -4.06 -1.58 -5.28
CA GLU A 150 -4.30 -2.96 -4.90
C GLU A 150 -3.08 -3.83 -5.16
N ASP A 151 -2.86 -4.79 -4.27
CA ASP A 151 -1.84 -5.80 -4.46
C ASP A 151 -2.37 -7.21 -4.19
N SER A 152 -1.76 -8.21 -4.83
CA SER A 152 -2.06 -9.63 -4.69
C SER A 152 -0.82 -10.47 -4.98
N ASN A 153 -0.74 -11.66 -4.36
CA ASN A 153 0.37 -12.61 -4.51
C ASN A 153 0.39 -13.28 -5.91
N GLY A 154 0.71 -12.53 -6.95
CA GLY A 154 0.94 -13.00 -8.32
C GLY A 154 -0.27 -12.85 -9.25
N LYS A 155 -0.53 -13.88 -10.08
CA LYS A 155 -1.61 -13.89 -11.10
C LYS A 155 -2.98 -13.59 -10.46
N SER A 156 -3.84 -12.90 -11.20
CA SER A 156 -5.20 -12.51 -10.79
C SER A 156 -6.11 -13.68 -10.44
N THR A 157 -5.86 -14.82 -11.04
CA THR A 157 -6.59 -16.05 -10.79
C THR A 157 -5.67 -17.14 -10.23
N ASP A 158 -6.24 -18.01 -9.40
CA ASP A 158 -5.60 -19.27 -9.02
C ASP A 158 -5.59 -20.26 -10.20
N ALA A 159 -4.97 -21.43 -10.02
CA ALA A 159 -4.92 -22.47 -11.05
C ALA A 159 -6.32 -23.02 -11.45
N LYS A 160 -7.36 -22.67 -10.71
CA LYS A 160 -8.76 -23.07 -10.92
C LYS A 160 -9.61 -21.92 -11.50
N GLY A 161 -9.02 -20.77 -11.81
CA GLY A 161 -9.72 -19.61 -12.34
C GLY A 161 -10.41 -18.74 -11.29
N ASN A 162 -10.26 -19.01 -10.00
CA ASN A 162 -10.86 -18.18 -8.95
C ASN A 162 -10.05 -16.90 -8.74
N PRO A 163 -10.70 -15.74 -8.52
CA PRO A 163 -10.01 -14.52 -8.13
C PRO A 163 -9.14 -14.75 -6.90
N LYS A 164 -7.86 -14.37 -6.97
CA LYS A 164 -6.99 -14.44 -5.81
C LYS A 164 -7.39 -13.39 -4.77
N PRO A 165 -7.21 -13.71 -3.48
CA PRO A 165 -7.40 -12.72 -2.42
C PRO A 165 -6.38 -11.60 -2.58
N LEU A 166 -6.84 -10.38 -2.37
CA LEU A 166 -5.98 -9.22 -2.28
C LEU A 166 -5.09 -9.32 -1.03
N THR A 167 -3.85 -8.90 -1.16
CA THR A 167 -2.89 -8.76 -0.05
C THR A 167 -2.80 -7.33 0.44
N ALA A 168 -3.20 -6.35 -0.38
CA ALA A 168 -3.39 -4.98 0.06
C ALA A 168 -4.49 -4.28 -0.74
N ARG A 169 -5.15 -3.32 -0.09
CA ARG A 169 -6.02 -2.33 -0.70
C ARG A 169 -5.85 -1.02 0.06
N LEU A 170 -5.42 0.01 -0.66
CA LEU A 170 -5.11 1.34 -0.13
C LEU A 170 -5.92 2.37 -0.92
N VAL A 171 -6.52 3.31 -0.21
CA VAL A 171 -7.17 4.51 -0.76
C VAL A 171 -6.36 5.70 -0.28
N VAL A 172 -5.68 6.40 -1.18
CA VAL A 172 -4.81 7.54 -0.86
C VAL A 172 -4.88 8.60 -1.92
N ARG A 173 -4.62 9.86 -1.59
CA ARG A 173 -4.45 10.91 -2.61
C ARG A 173 -3.08 10.79 -3.29
N PRO A 174 -2.95 11.16 -4.58
CA PRO A 174 -1.64 11.27 -5.23
C PRO A 174 -0.64 12.12 -4.44
N SER A 175 -1.10 13.27 -3.91
CA SER A 175 -0.30 14.18 -3.09
C SER A 175 0.28 13.51 -1.84
N THR A 176 -0.41 12.52 -1.27
CA THR A 176 0.05 11.77 -0.11
C THR A 176 1.19 10.83 -0.47
N LEU A 177 1.12 10.14 -1.61
CA LEU A 177 2.22 9.34 -2.12
C LEU A 177 3.44 10.21 -2.44
N THR A 178 3.23 11.36 -3.08
CA THR A 178 4.28 12.36 -3.35
C THR A 178 4.92 12.86 -2.04
N HIS A 179 4.11 13.16 -1.02
CA HIS A 179 4.60 13.60 0.29
C HIS A 179 5.39 12.50 1.01
N TRP A 180 4.89 11.27 1.03
CA TRP A 180 5.59 10.13 1.62
C TRP A 180 6.92 9.85 0.93
N ALA A 181 6.98 9.90 -0.41
CA ALA A 181 8.22 9.77 -1.15
C ALA A 181 9.27 10.79 -0.67
N ARG A 182 8.89 12.08 -0.58
CA ARG A 182 9.79 13.15 -0.12
C ARG A 182 10.24 12.93 1.32
N LEU A 183 9.35 12.57 2.23
CA LEU A 183 9.73 12.27 3.63
C LEU A 183 10.76 11.16 3.72
N ILE A 184 10.62 10.11 2.90
CA ILE A 184 11.57 9.00 2.88
C ILE A 184 12.91 9.44 2.30
N GLU A 185 12.90 10.19 1.20
CA GLU A 185 14.13 10.71 0.59
C GLU A 185 14.88 11.65 1.53
N ASP A 186 14.18 12.56 2.19
CA ASP A 186 14.77 13.48 3.18
C ASP A 186 15.37 12.72 4.36
N ALA A 187 14.70 11.68 4.85
CA ALA A 187 15.21 10.85 5.93
C ALA A 187 16.47 10.07 5.51
N CYS A 188 16.47 9.49 4.31
CA CYS A 188 17.64 8.75 3.79
C CYS A 188 18.83 9.67 3.51
N ALA A 189 18.59 10.91 3.09
CA ALA A 189 19.65 11.89 2.84
C ALA A 189 20.29 12.47 4.12
N GLN A 190 19.61 12.35 5.27
CA GLN A 190 20.07 12.87 6.57
C GLN A 190 20.74 11.81 7.46
N ALA A 191 20.58 10.53 7.13
CA ALA A 191 21.18 9.40 7.85
C ALA A 191 22.65 9.18 7.44
#